data_AF-A0A951L376-F1
#
_entry.id   AF-A0A951L376-F1
#
_cell.length_a   1.000
_cell.length_b   1.000
_cell.length_c   1.000
_cell.angle_alpha   90.00
_cell.angle_beta   90.00
_cell.angle_gamma   90.00
#
_symmetry.space_group_name_H-M   'P 1'
#
loop_
_entity.id
_entity.type
_entity.pdbx_description
1 polymer ?
#
loop_
_entity_poly.entity_id
_entity_poly.type
_entity_poly.pdbx_seq_one_letter_code
_entity_poly.pdbx_strand_id
1 'polypeptide(L)'
;MFTNILQPSHLLIVLIVALVLLGPRRLPEAGRALGQGLKEFRNSISGEHHEERDAPPSVRGHQPDDPRLGESAAMATQAPELTTPSSATPAPTNHTSI
;
A
#
# COMPACT_ATOMS: atom_id res chain seq x y z
N MET A 1 -35.41 28.59 -17.43
CA MET A 1 -36.22 28.30 -16.22
C MET A 1 -35.58 27.25 -15.30
N PHE A 2 -34.78 26.30 -15.80
CA PHE A 2 -34.14 25.22 -15.00
C PHE A 2 -32.83 25.58 -14.27
N THR A 3 -32.23 26.73 -14.58
CA THR A 3 -30.94 27.16 -14.00
C THR A 3 -30.99 27.39 -12.49
N ASN A 4 -32.18 27.64 -11.92
CA ASN A 4 -32.34 27.82 -10.47
C ASN A 4 -32.19 26.51 -9.68
N ILE A 5 -32.49 25.34 -10.26
CA ILE A 5 -32.44 24.06 -9.52
C ILE A 5 -31.00 23.59 -9.28
N LEU A 6 -30.09 23.96 -10.17
CA LEU A 6 -28.67 23.60 -10.09
C LEU A 6 -27.88 24.56 -9.20
N GLN A 7 -28.54 25.54 -8.56
CA GLN A 7 -27.87 26.36 -7.57
C GLN A 7 -27.45 25.48 -6.38
N PRO A 8 -26.17 25.54 -5.95
CA PRO A 8 -25.67 24.77 -4.81
C PRO A 8 -26.50 24.97 -3.53
N SER A 9 -27.07 26.17 -3.34
CA SER A 9 -27.95 26.50 -2.22
C SER A 9 -29.23 25.67 -2.21
N HIS A 10 -29.91 25.52 -3.35
CA HIS A 10 -31.12 24.71 -3.46
C HIS A 10 -30.82 23.23 -3.23
N LEU A 11 -29.72 22.72 -3.78
CA LEU A 11 -29.29 21.34 -3.55
C LEU A 11 -29.00 21.07 -2.07
N LEU A 12 -28.37 22.02 -1.36
CA LEU A 12 -28.12 21.92 0.08
C LEU A 12 -29.44 21.81 0.88
N ILE A 13 -30.46 22.58 0.52
CA ILE A 13 -31.77 22.56 1.19
C ILE A 13 -32.47 21.22 0.97
N VAL A 14 -32.50 20.72 -0.27
CA VAL A 14 -33.06 19.40 -0.60
C VAL A 14 -32.29 18.29 0.13
N LEU A 15 -30.96 18.40 0.17
CA LEU A 15 -30.11 17.48 0.91
C LEU A 15 -30.49 17.48 2.38
N ILE A 16 -30.61 18.63 3.05
CA ILE A 16 -31.02 18.71 4.46
C ILE A 16 -32.38 18.04 4.69
N VAL A 17 -33.39 18.30 3.85
CA VAL A 17 -34.71 17.66 3.97
C VAL A 17 -34.59 16.14 3.81
N ALA A 18 -33.79 15.67 2.85
CA ALA A 18 -33.51 14.25 2.67
C ALA A 18 -32.77 13.66 3.89
N LEU A 19 -31.83 14.38 4.50
CA LEU A 19 -31.14 13.97 5.74
C LEU A 19 -32.11 13.87 6.92
N VAL A 20 -33.14 14.70 6.99
CA VAL A 20 -34.14 14.62 8.07
C VAL A 20 -35.04 13.40 7.88
N LEU A 21 -35.48 13.13 6.65
CA LEU A 21 -36.35 12.00 6.34
C LEU A 21 -35.62 10.64 6.37
N LEU A 22 -34.45 10.57 5.75
CA LEU A 22 -33.65 9.35 5.62
C LEU A 22 -32.71 9.16 6.82
N GLY A 23 -32.23 10.26 7.41
CA GLY A 23 -31.22 10.30 8.46
C GLY A 23 -29.81 10.59 7.91
N PRO A 24 -28.99 11.42 8.60
CA PRO A 24 -27.62 11.74 8.17
C PRO A 24 -26.71 10.50 8.08
N ARG A 25 -27.02 9.42 8.81
CA ARG A 25 -26.26 8.17 8.76
C ARG A 25 -26.63 7.27 7.58
N ARG A 26 -27.83 7.44 7.01
CA ARG A 26 -28.35 6.56 5.95
C ARG A 26 -28.01 7.03 4.55
N LEU A 27 -27.77 8.33 4.35
CA LEU A 27 -27.22 8.84 3.10
C LEU A 27 -25.84 8.26 2.73
N PRO A 28 -24.83 8.26 3.63
CA PRO A 28 -23.53 7.67 3.31
C PRO A 28 -23.60 6.15 3.16
N GLU A 29 -24.51 5.49 3.87
CA GLU A 29 -24.77 4.06 3.72
C GLU A 29 -25.35 3.73 2.33
N ALA A 30 -26.40 4.45 1.91
CA ALA A 30 -26.99 4.32 0.58
C ALA A 30 -26.00 4.69 -0.53
N GLY A 31 -25.23 5.77 -0.35
CA GLY A 31 -24.18 6.17 -1.30
C GLY A 31 -23.06 5.13 -1.42
N ARG A 32 -22.69 4.44 -0.34
CA ARG A 32 -21.71 3.34 -0.40
C ARG A 32 -22.24 2.14 -1.18
N ALA A 33 -23.49 1.73 -0.93
CA ALA A 33 -24.12 0.63 -1.66
C ALA A 33 -24.27 0.94 -3.17
N LEU A 34 -24.74 2.15 -3.49
CA LEU A 34 -24.84 2.63 -4.88
C LEU A 34 -23.46 2.78 -5.53
N GLY A 35 -22.46 3.23 -4.78
CA GLY A 35 -21.09 3.41 -5.26
C GLY A 35 -20.41 2.09 -5.60
N GLN A 36 -20.64 1.03 -4.81
CA GLN A 36 -20.16 -0.32 -5.14
C GLN A 36 -20.81 -0.83 -6.43
N GLY A 37 -22.14 -0.77 -6.53
CA GLY A 37 -22.84 -1.18 -7.75
C GLY A 37 -22.44 -0.37 -8.98
N LEU A 38 -22.23 0.94 -8.84
CA LEU A 38 -21.74 1.79 -9.93
C LEU A 38 -20.28 1.47 -10.28
N LYS A 39 -19.44 1.10 -9.31
CA LYS A 39 -18.06 0.67 -9.55
C LYS A 39 -18.03 -0.64 -10.33
N GLU A 40 -18.81 -1.65 -9.94
CA GLU A 40 -18.93 -2.90 -10.71
C GLU A 40 -19.51 -2.64 -12.10
N PHE A 41 -20.60 -1.86 -12.21
CA PHE A 41 -21.20 -1.47 -13.48
C PHE A 41 -20.17 -0.79 -14.40
N ARG A 42 -19.44 0.19 -13.87
CA ARG A 42 -18.40 0.91 -14.62
C ARG A 42 -17.27 -0.03 -15.04
N ASN A 43 -16.83 -0.95 -14.18
CA ASN A 43 -15.80 -1.93 -14.54
C ASN A 43 -16.26 -2.87 -15.67
N SER A 44 -17.51 -3.35 -15.63
CA SER A 44 -18.07 -4.21 -16.68
C SER A 44 -18.21 -3.48 -18.02
N ILE A 45 -18.53 -2.18 -18.01
CA ILE A 45 -18.71 -1.38 -19.24
C ILE A 45 -17.39 -0.87 -19.78
N SER A 46 -16.46 -0.50 -18.91
CA SER A 46 -15.14 -0.01 -19.30
C SER A 46 -14.23 -1.15 -19.78
N GLY A 47 -14.61 -2.42 -19.59
CA GLY A 47 -13.80 -3.58 -20.03
C GLY A 47 -12.46 -3.69 -19.31
N GLU A 48 -12.24 -2.86 -18.29
CA GLU A 48 -11.03 -2.82 -17.49
C GLU A 48 -11.15 -3.91 -16.42
N HIS A 49 -10.69 -5.12 -16.75
CA HIS A 49 -10.18 -6.04 -15.74
C HIS A 49 -8.95 -5.37 -15.10
N HIS A 50 -9.19 -4.52 -14.11
CA HIS A 50 -8.16 -4.14 -13.16
C HIS A 50 -7.84 -5.43 -12.39
N GLU A 51 -6.85 -6.19 -12.87
CA GLU A 51 -6.04 -7.04 -12.02
C GLU A 51 -5.76 -6.26 -10.74
N GLU A 52 -5.98 -6.91 -9.61
CA GLU A 52 -5.63 -6.43 -8.29
C GLU A 52 -4.31 -5.68 -8.39
N ARG A 53 -4.38 -4.35 -8.32
CA ARG A 53 -3.23 -3.57 -7.98
C ARG A 53 -2.91 -4.05 -6.58
N ASP A 54 -2.01 -5.01 -6.50
CA ASP A 54 -1.14 -5.31 -5.38
C ASP A 54 -0.82 -3.96 -4.74
N ALA A 55 -1.66 -3.58 -3.78
CA ALA A 55 -1.26 -2.60 -2.81
C ALA A 55 -0.18 -3.37 -2.04
N PRO A 56 1.12 -2.99 -2.12
CA PRO A 56 2.04 -3.50 -1.14
C PRO A 56 1.38 -3.28 0.22
N PRO A 57 1.36 -4.29 1.10
CA PRO A 57 0.71 -4.17 2.38
C PRO A 57 1.22 -2.89 3.00
N SER A 58 0.30 -2.10 3.52
CA SER A 58 0.63 -0.90 4.27
C SER A 58 1.45 -1.34 5.48
N VAL A 59 2.77 -1.47 5.32
CA VAL A 59 3.72 -1.62 6.41
C VAL A 59 3.84 -0.25 7.06
N ARG A 60 2.78 0.16 7.75
CA ARG A 60 2.87 1.09 8.86
C ARG A 60 2.74 0.25 10.11
N GLY A 61 3.88 -0.27 10.57
CA GLY A 61 3.93 -1.09 11.78
C GLY A 61 5.15 -2.01 11.96
N HIS A 62 6.27 -1.82 11.27
CA HIS A 62 7.54 -2.37 11.75
C HIS A 62 8.69 -1.51 11.24
N GLN A 63 9.20 -0.67 12.12
CA GLN A 63 10.45 0.06 11.95
C GLN A 63 11.54 -0.81 12.59
N PRO A 64 12.35 -1.56 11.83
CA PRO A 64 13.63 -2.02 12.32
C PRO A 64 14.65 -0.91 12.06
N ASP A 65 14.54 0.19 12.80
CA ASP A 65 15.71 1.03 13.03
C ASP A 65 16.53 0.31 14.11
N ASP A 66 17.39 -0.60 13.65
CA ASP A 66 18.55 -1.04 14.42
C ASP A 66 19.80 -0.49 13.73
N PRO A 67 20.13 0.80 13.94
CA PRO A 67 21.41 1.32 13.53
C PRO A 67 22.43 0.71 14.50
N ARG A 68 23.04 -0.40 14.08
CA ARG A 68 24.28 -0.95 14.66
C ARG A 68 25.41 0.07 14.47
N LEU A 69 25.34 1.17 15.21
CA LEU A 69 26.42 2.12 15.45
C LEU A 69 27.39 1.46 16.43
N GLY A 70 28.13 0.47 15.93
CA GLY A 70 29.02 -0.32 16.78
C GLY A 70 30.27 -0.88 16.09
N GLU A 71 30.45 -0.70 14.78
CA GLU A 71 31.53 -1.43 14.09
C GLU A 71 32.21 -0.62 12.98
N SER A 72 32.53 0.65 13.25
CA SER A 72 33.37 1.44 12.35
C SER A 72 34.37 2.33 13.09
N ALA A 73 34.91 1.84 14.20
CA ALA A 73 35.99 2.52 14.92
C ALA A 73 36.99 1.55 15.59
N ALA A 74 37.33 0.44 14.95
CA ALA A 74 38.43 -0.42 15.42
C ALA A 74 39.02 -1.30 14.31
N MET A 75 39.64 -0.71 13.29
CA MET A 75 40.75 -1.39 12.59
C MET A 75 41.67 -0.37 11.92
N ALA A 76 42.36 0.41 12.75
CA ALA A 76 43.72 0.79 12.42
C ALA A 76 44.61 -0.42 12.73
N THR A 77 45.15 -1.08 11.72
CA THR A 77 46.50 -1.69 11.72
C THR A 77 46.73 -2.54 10.45
N GLN A 78 47.81 -2.19 9.74
CA GLN A 78 48.58 -2.95 8.74
C GLN A 78 48.17 -2.89 7.25
N ALA A 79 48.85 -1.97 6.56
CA ALA A 79 49.38 -2.14 5.20
C ALA A 79 50.53 -3.20 5.17
N PRO A 80 51.16 -3.49 4.03
CA PRO A 80 50.66 -3.95 2.72
C PRO A 80 51.37 -5.27 2.31
N GLU A 81 50.72 -6.21 1.64
CA GLU A 81 51.50 -7.20 0.88
C GLU A 81 50.79 -7.64 -0.40
N LEU A 82 51.38 -7.26 -1.52
CA LEU A 82 51.19 -7.92 -2.81
C LEU A 82 51.58 -9.38 -2.65
N THR A 83 50.76 -10.33 -3.09
CA THR A 83 51.19 -11.40 -4.00
C THR A 83 50.07 -12.36 -4.37
N THR A 84 49.85 -12.43 -5.68
CA THR A 84 49.52 -13.60 -6.51
C THR A 84 48.30 -14.49 -6.24
N PRO A 85 47.53 -14.79 -7.30
CA PRO A 85 46.43 -15.74 -7.28
C PRO A 85 47.00 -17.16 -7.32
N SER A 86 46.57 -18.07 -6.47
CA SER A 86 46.82 -19.48 -6.74
C SER A 86 45.98 -20.42 -5.90
N SER A 87 45.17 -21.17 -6.63
CA SER A 87 44.98 -22.60 -6.47
C SER A 87 44.04 -23.12 -5.38
N ALA A 88 43.19 -24.01 -5.91
CA ALA A 88 42.79 -25.28 -5.33
C ALA A 88 41.53 -25.31 -4.43
N THR A 89 40.41 -25.59 -5.10
CA THR A 89 39.43 -26.59 -4.65
C THR A 89 40.15 -27.86 -4.18
N PRO A 90 39.81 -28.40 -3.00
CA PRO A 90 39.04 -29.65 -3.00
C PRO A 90 37.97 -29.73 -1.89
N ALA A 91 36.80 -30.27 -2.26
CA ALA A 91 35.90 -31.06 -1.40
C ALA A 91 36.68 -32.19 -0.68
N PRO A 92 36.18 -32.99 0.31
CA PRO A 92 34.77 -33.35 0.58
C PRO A 92 34.42 -33.58 2.09
N THR A 93 33.23 -34.15 2.32
CA THR A 93 32.93 -35.17 3.36
C THR A 93 32.10 -34.76 4.59
N ASN A 94 30.78 -34.90 4.40
CA ASN A 94 29.82 -35.69 5.20
C ASN A 94 30.04 -35.87 6.71
N HIS A 95 29.02 -35.53 7.51
CA HIS A 95 28.74 -36.22 8.77
C HIS A 95 27.24 -36.29 9.04
N THR A 96 26.68 -37.48 8.77
CA THR A 96 25.47 -38.05 9.36
C THR A 96 25.43 -37.82 10.88
N SER A 97 24.29 -37.40 11.41
CA SER A 97 23.96 -37.57 12.83
C SER A 97 22.50 -38.01 12.97
N ILE A 98 22.37 -39.25 13.46
CA ILE A 98 21.35 -39.88 14.32
C ILE A 98 19.88 -39.52 14.06
#